data_AF-A0A813I0F1-F1
#
_entry.id   AF-A0A813I0F1-F1
#
_cell.length_a   1.000
_cell.length_b   1.000
_cell.length_c   1.000
_cell.angle_alpha   90.00
_cell.angle_beta   90.00
_cell.angle_gamma   90.00
#
_symmetry.space_group_name_H-M   'P 1'
#
loop_
_entity.id
_entity.type
_entity.pdbx_description
1 polymer ?
#
loop_
_entity_poly.entity_id
_entity_poly.type
_entity_poly.pdbx_seq_one_letter_code
_entity_poly.pdbx_strand_id
1 'polypeptide(L)'
;QRPPCSCSSAAARNGQRWGRAGFHGISERPHILEPSEMSDFVFPRHGCLQELMFKEKAWTAKFIRKQREEEAEERLKLQATDVAREKWELKAEETIMKFVNSPSSPANHLDLTSSATAFIAVNFAQLNLHLPESLSTRACKAHRAARRSRVNGEDETVCSEWLWAVHPQDPGVLEPEAYVAAVRLRLGAGFATEPLPCRACKGVLDPNGRHALCCAPGESTKGHNDVRDEVFDLVRMADATAEKEVLGLLETAPGLRPADILTNAVSPGLTSALDVGIAAPHASHAGADCTEAMRVRKRATYARFLLALLAEGVEYRPLVWSCWGREHPDTTAALTQLARQAARRRGASDFRPLLRRARARIGAAIARRAAGMLRACMPTQHRE
;
A
#
# COMPACT_ATOMS: atom_id res chain seq x y z
N GLN A 1 -42.10 34.37 -22.16
CA GLN A 1 -41.74 35.44 -23.12
C GLN A 1 -40.28 35.21 -23.53
N ARG A 2 -40.05 34.86 -24.82
CA ARG A 2 -38.79 34.69 -25.61
C ARG A 2 -37.65 33.79 -25.04
N PRO A 3 -36.76 33.21 -25.88
CA PRO A 3 -37.02 32.39 -27.08
C PRO A 3 -36.14 31.09 -27.12
N PRO A 4 -36.27 30.23 -28.16
CA PRO A 4 -35.39 29.08 -28.43
C PRO A 4 -34.34 29.38 -29.51
N CYS A 5 -33.18 28.69 -29.49
CA CYS A 5 -32.19 28.51 -30.59
C CYS A 5 -31.18 27.43 -30.12
N SER A 6 -30.90 26.29 -30.76
CA SER A 6 -30.48 25.92 -32.13
C SER A 6 -29.03 26.29 -32.50
N CYS A 7 -28.38 25.35 -33.20
CA CYS A 7 -27.06 25.40 -33.88
C CYS A 7 -25.84 24.98 -33.03
N SER A 8 -24.82 24.27 -33.52
CA SER A 8 -24.56 23.53 -34.77
C SER A 8 -23.24 22.77 -34.58
N SER A 9 -23.15 21.62 -35.23
CA SER A 9 -21.93 20.87 -35.53
C SER A 9 -20.85 21.71 -36.22
N ALA A 10 -19.57 21.53 -35.84
CA ALA A 10 -18.43 21.84 -36.69
C ALA A 10 -17.28 20.84 -36.44
N ALA A 11 -16.98 20.06 -37.48
CA ALA A 11 -15.80 19.24 -37.61
C ALA A 11 -14.66 20.06 -38.26
N ALA A 12 -13.44 19.91 -37.77
CA ALA A 12 -12.19 20.23 -38.47
C ALA A 12 -11.10 19.36 -37.84
N ARG A 13 -10.68 18.24 -38.45
CA ARG A 13 -9.62 18.14 -39.47
C ARG A 13 -8.47 19.12 -39.25
N ASN A 14 -7.38 18.62 -38.69
CA ASN A 14 -6.04 19.08 -39.05
C ASN A 14 -5.08 17.89 -39.06
N GLY A 15 -4.64 17.53 -40.26
CA GLY A 15 -3.59 16.56 -40.50
C GLY A 15 -2.24 17.21 -40.26
N GLN A 16 -1.39 16.56 -39.48
CA GLN A 16 0.02 16.88 -39.42
C GLN A 16 0.83 15.80 -40.13
N ARG A 17 1.56 16.32 -41.11
CA ARG A 17 2.41 15.69 -42.11
C ARG A 17 3.77 15.46 -41.46
N TRP A 18 4.14 14.22 -41.18
CA TRP A 18 5.50 13.88 -40.77
C TRP A 18 6.39 13.71 -42.01
N GLY A 19 7.38 14.58 -42.12
CA GLY A 19 8.38 14.56 -43.19
C GLY A 19 9.30 13.34 -43.07
N ARG A 20 9.54 12.68 -44.21
CA ARG A 20 10.58 11.67 -44.38
C ARG A 20 11.95 12.36 -44.34
N ALA A 21 12.77 12.02 -43.34
CA ALA A 21 14.19 12.28 -43.38
C ALA A 21 14.85 11.29 -44.35
N GLY A 22 15.63 11.82 -45.30
CA GLY A 22 16.38 11.04 -46.28
C GLY A 22 17.59 10.36 -45.66
N PHE A 23 17.70 9.05 -45.86
CA PHE A 23 18.94 8.30 -45.64
C PHE A 23 19.80 8.45 -46.89
N HIS A 24 20.95 9.10 -46.76
CA HIS A 24 22.00 9.09 -47.77
C HIS A 24 22.71 7.74 -47.71
N GLY A 25 22.74 7.03 -48.85
CA GLY A 25 23.51 5.82 -49.03
C GLY A 25 24.99 6.16 -49.24
N ILE A 26 25.84 5.63 -48.37
CA ILE A 26 27.28 5.56 -48.59
C ILE A 26 27.55 4.16 -49.18
N SER A 27 27.91 4.16 -50.46
CA SER A 27 28.36 3.00 -51.22
C SER A 27 29.86 2.88 -51.03
N GLU A 28 30.30 1.99 -50.15
CA GLU A 28 31.71 1.59 -50.05
C GLU A 28 31.90 0.27 -50.82
N ARG A 29 32.72 0.35 -51.87
CA ARG A 29 33.24 -0.80 -52.59
C ARG A 29 34.30 -1.49 -51.72
N PRO A 30 34.28 -2.82 -51.54
CA PRO A 30 35.44 -3.52 -51.03
C PRO A 30 36.45 -3.77 -52.15
N HIS A 31 37.71 -3.46 -51.84
CA HIS A 31 38.89 -3.78 -52.63
C HIS A 31 39.03 -5.30 -52.77
N ILE A 32 39.24 -5.72 -54.02
CA ILE A 32 39.68 -7.06 -54.40
C ILE A 32 41.15 -7.17 -53.99
N LEU A 33 41.47 -8.01 -53.00
CA LEU A 33 42.83 -8.39 -52.64
C LEU A 33 43.18 -9.72 -53.32
N GLU A 34 44.37 -9.76 -53.88
CA GLU A 34 44.95 -10.90 -54.60
C GLU A 34 45.21 -12.13 -53.71
N PRO A 35 45.23 -13.34 -54.29
CA PRO A 35 45.43 -14.58 -53.53
C PRO A 35 46.92 -14.86 -53.32
N SER A 36 47.43 -14.65 -52.09
CA SER A 36 48.74 -15.16 -51.69
C SER A 36 48.61 -16.54 -51.02
N GLU A 37 49.31 -17.51 -51.60
CA GLU A 37 49.87 -18.72 -50.97
C GLU A 37 48.96 -19.57 -50.08
N MET A 38 48.51 -20.68 -50.67
CA MET A 38 47.93 -21.82 -49.98
C MET A 38 48.94 -22.42 -48.99
N SER A 39 48.76 -22.15 -47.70
CA SER A 39 49.33 -22.97 -46.63
C SER A 39 48.61 -24.31 -46.59
N ASP A 40 49.37 -25.40 -46.44
CA ASP A 40 48.90 -26.77 -46.20
C ASP A 40 48.00 -26.86 -44.96
N PHE A 41 46.72 -26.57 -45.13
CA PHE A 41 45.71 -26.77 -44.10
C PHE A 41 45.28 -28.23 -44.12
N VAL A 42 45.97 -29.04 -43.31
CA VAL A 42 45.60 -30.43 -43.03
C VAL A 42 44.19 -30.45 -42.48
N PHE A 43 43.22 -30.91 -43.29
CA PHE A 43 41.85 -31.14 -42.84
C PHE A 43 41.86 -32.03 -41.59
N PRO A 44 41.36 -31.55 -40.44
CA PRO A 44 41.11 -32.42 -39.30
C PRO A 44 40.13 -33.49 -39.76
N ARG A 45 40.48 -34.77 -39.54
CA ARG A 45 39.61 -35.90 -39.88
C ARG A 45 38.18 -35.61 -39.43
N HIS A 46 37.25 -35.69 -40.37
CA HIS A 46 35.83 -35.28 -40.27
C HIS A 46 35.06 -35.80 -39.02
N GLY A 47 35.59 -36.82 -38.34
CA GLY A 47 35.02 -37.35 -37.09
C GLY A 47 35.15 -36.42 -35.88
N CYS A 48 36.16 -35.55 -35.80
CA CYS A 48 36.41 -34.76 -34.59
C CYS A 48 35.40 -33.60 -34.41
N LEU A 49 34.90 -33.02 -35.51
CA LEU A 49 33.88 -31.96 -35.50
C LEU A 49 32.49 -32.47 -35.11
N GLN A 50 32.10 -33.67 -35.55
CA GLN A 50 30.85 -34.29 -35.12
C GLN A 50 30.87 -34.59 -33.62
N GLU A 51 31.98 -35.10 -33.10
CA GLU A 51 32.12 -35.40 -31.68
C GLU A 51 32.04 -34.15 -30.79
N LEU A 52 32.60 -33.02 -31.26
CA LEU A 52 32.50 -31.72 -30.58
C LEU A 52 31.05 -31.21 -30.52
N MET A 53 30.30 -31.28 -31.63
CA MET A 53 28.89 -30.87 -31.65
C MET A 53 28.00 -31.76 -30.76
N PHE A 54 28.27 -33.06 -30.67
CA PHE A 54 27.51 -33.95 -29.77
C PHE A 54 27.86 -33.68 -28.31
N LYS A 55 29.11 -33.34 -27.99
CA LYS A 55 29.53 -32.93 -26.64
C LYS A 55 28.88 -31.61 -26.23
N GLU A 56 28.75 -30.65 -27.14
CA GLU A 56 28.04 -29.39 -26.89
C GLU A 56 26.54 -29.60 -26.63
N LYS A 57 25.86 -30.44 -27.42
CA LYS A 57 24.44 -30.78 -27.19
C LYS A 57 24.22 -31.48 -25.85
N ALA A 58 25.11 -32.41 -25.48
CA ALA A 58 25.04 -33.09 -24.19
C ALA A 58 25.28 -32.13 -23.02
N TRP A 59 26.17 -31.15 -23.18
CA TRP A 59 26.44 -30.14 -22.15
C TRP A 59 25.26 -29.18 -21.97
N THR A 60 24.68 -28.69 -23.07
CA THR A 60 23.48 -27.84 -23.04
C THR A 60 22.29 -28.56 -22.38
N ALA A 61 22.08 -29.85 -22.68
CA ALA A 61 21.05 -30.64 -22.03
C ALA A 61 21.28 -30.82 -20.52
N LYS A 62 22.54 -31.04 -20.09
CA LYS A 62 22.91 -31.10 -18.66
C LYS A 62 22.69 -29.75 -17.96
N PHE A 63 23.04 -28.65 -18.60
CA PHE A 63 22.85 -27.30 -18.06
C PHE A 63 21.36 -26.98 -17.86
N ILE A 64 20.53 -27.22 -18.88
CA ILE A 64 19.06 -27.01 -18.79
C ILE A 64 18.45 -27.89 -17.69
N ARG A 65 18.90 -29.14 -17.56
CA ARG A 65 18.42 -30.03 -16.49
C ARG A 65 18.77 -29.49 -15.11
N LYS A 66 20.02 -29.05 -14.91
CA LYS A 66 20.48 -28.48 -13.64
C LYS A 66 19.69 -27.22 -13.29
N GLN A 67 19.47 -26.33 -14.25
CA GLN A 67 18.68 -25.11 -14.05
C GLN A 67 17.23 -25.44 -13.64
N ARG A 68 16.61 -26.45 -14.27
CA ARG A 68 15.26 -26.92 -13.88
C ARG A 68 15.22 -27.53 -12.49
N GLU A 69 16.26 -28.26 -12.09
CA GLU A 69 16.39 -28.83 -10.74
C GLU A 69 16.55 -27.72 -9.69
N GLU A 70 17.39 -26.72 -9.94
CA GLU A 70 17.57 -25.54 -9.08
C GLU A 70 16.27 -24.73 -8.94
N GLU A 71 15.56 -24.45 -10.05
CA GLU A 71 14.26 -23.77 -10.00
C GLU A 71 13.18 -24.60 -9.29
N ALA A 72 13.23 -25.93 -9.39
CA ALA A 72 12.30 -26.81 -8.67
C ALA A 72 12.58 -26.80 -7.17
N GLU A 73 13.85 -26.81 -6.76
CA GLU A 73 14.25 -26.68 -5.36
C GLU A 73 13.84 -25.32 -4.78
N GLU A 74 14.04 -24.23 -5.53
CA GLU A 74 13.62 -22.89 -5.11
C GLU A 74 12.10 -22.79 -4.97
N ARG A 75 11.33 -23.38 -5.90
CA ARG A 75 9.86 -23.48 -5.78
C ARG A 75 9.42 -24.25 -4.54
N LEU A 76 10.08 -25.37 -4.22
CA LEU A 76 9.78 -26.15 -3.00
C LEU A 76 10.11 -25.37 -1.73
N LYS A 77 11.22 -24.61 -1.71
CA LYS A 77 11.56 -23.72 -0.59
C LYS A 77 10.49 -22.64 -0.40
N LEU A 78 10.06 -21.99 -1.48
CA LEU A 78 8.99 -20.98 -1.42
C LEU A 78 7.69 -21.58 -0.89
N GLN A 79 7.31 -22.77 -1.38
CA GLN A 79 6.11 -23.48 -0.93
C GLN A 79 6.19 -23.86 0.56
N ALA A 80 7.35 -24.33 1.03
CA ALA A 80 7.57 -24.64 2.45
C ALA A 80 7.45 -23.38 3.33
N THR A 81 7.99 -22.24 2.87
CA THR A 81 7.84 -20.96 3.60
C THR A 81 6.39 -20.48 3.65
N ASP A 82 5.62 -20.67 2.58
CA ASP A 82 4.19 -20.31 2.54
C ASP A 82 3.36 -21.20 3.48
N VAL A 83 3.62 -22.51 3.52
CA VAL A 83 2.95 -23.44 4.46
C VAL A 83 3.28 -23.11 5.92
N ALA A 84 4.54 -22.80 6.20
CA ALA A 84 4.95 -22.38 7.55
C ALA A 84 4.24 -21.08 7.98
N ARG A 85 4.15 -20.10 7.08
CA ARG A 85 3.40 -18.86 7.31
C ARG A 85 1.92 -19.14 7.57
N GLU A 86 1.30 -20.01 6.78
CA GLU A 86 -0.11 -20.37 6.91
C GLU A 86 -0.43 -21.02 8.27
N LYS A 87 0.44 -21.94 8.73
CA LYS A 87 0.29 -22.57 10.05
C LYS A 87 0.40 -21.55 11.18
N TRP A 88 1.29 -20.58 11.02
CA TRP A 88 1.51 -19.52 12.00
C TRP A 88 0.32 -18.54 12.06
N GLU A 89 -0.23 -18.14 10.91
CA GLU A 89 -1.43 -17.30 10.80
C GLU A 89 -2.65 -17.92 11.50
N LEU A 90 -2.92 -19.22 11.30
CA LEU A 90 -4.04 -19.92 11.96
C LEU A 90 -3.94 -19.91 13.48
N LYS A 91 -2.73 -20.10 14.01
CA LYS A 91 -2.48 -20.07 15.45
C LYS A 91 -2.64 -18.65 16.01
N ALA A 92 -2.17 -17.64 15.28
CA ALA A 92 -2.36 -16.24 15.64
C ALA A 92 -3.86 -15.89 15.70
N GLU A 93 -4.66 -16.34 14.72
CA GLU A 93 -6.12 -16.16 14.73
C GLU A 93 -6.80 -16.78 15.95
N GLU A 94 -6.52 -18.06 16.27
CA GLU A 94 -7.11 -18.74 17.42
C GLU A 94 -6.80 -17.99 18.72
N THR A 95 -5.59 -17.49 18.80
CA THR A 95 -5.05 -16.75 19.93
C THR A 95 -5.73 -15.38 20.07
N ILE A 96 -5.88 -14.62 18.98
CA ILE A 96 -6.63 -13.36 18.94
C ILE A 96 -8.09 -13.59 19.35
N MET A 97 -8.72 -14.65 18.89
CA MET A 97 -10.14 -14.94 19.22
C MET A 97 -10.33 -15.29 20.69
N LYS A 98 -9.41 -16.05 21.30
CA LYS A 98 -9.42 -16.30 22.75
C LYS A 98 -9.33 -14.99 23.52
N PHE A 99 -8.48 -14.07 23.06
CA PHE A 99 -8.30 -12.76 23.69
C PHE A 99 -9.53 -11.85 23.54
N VAL A 100 -10.08 -11.73 22.33
CA VAL A 100 -11.26 -10.88 22.06
C VAL A 100 -12.48 -11.34 22.85
N ASN A 101 -12.65 -12.66 23.02
CA ASN A 101 -13.77 -13.23 23.75
C ASN A 101 -13.56 -13.30 25.27
N SER A 102 -12.37 -12.97 25.77
CA SER A 102 -12.11 -12.95 27.21
C SER A 102 -12.81 -11.73 27.84
N PRO A 103 -13.64 -11.90 28.87
CA PRO A 103 -14.29 -10.78 29.53
C PRO A 103 -13.22 -9.84 30.11
N SER A 104 -13.32 -8.56 29.77
CA SER A 104 -12.45 -7.52 30.31
C SER A 104 -12.78 -7.29 31.79
N SER A 105 -12.25 -8.14 32.66
CA SER A 105 -12.32 -7.92 34.11
C SER A 105 -11.29 -6.87 34.51
N PRO A 106 -11.67 -5.83 35.28
CA PRO A 106 -10.74 -4.80 35.75
C PRO A 106 -9.58 -5.38 36.59
N ALA A 107 -9.73 -6.56 37.19
CA ALA A 107 -8.70 -7.23 37.97
C ALA A 107 -7.55 -7.85 37.14
N ASN A 108 -7.72 -8.06 35.84
CA ASN A 108 -6.71 -8.73 34.99
C ASN A 108 -5.77 -7.74 34.27
N HIS A 109 -5.92 -6.43 34.48
CA HIS A 109 -5.15 -5.41 33.77
C HIS A 109 -3.68 -5.31 34.20
N LEU A 110 -3.33 -5.84 35.39
CA LEU A 110 -1.97 -5.81 35.94
C LEU A 110 -1.05 -6.89 35.37
N ASP A 111 -1.59 -7.94 34.76
CA ASP A 111 -0.80 -9.04 34.17
C ASP A 111 -0.70 -8.94 32.63
N LEU A 112 -1.37 -7.95 32.02
CA LEU A 112 -1.47 -7.81 30.56
C LEU A 112 -0.19 -7.30 29.89
N THR A 113 0.69 -6.57 30.59
CA THR A 113 1.99 -6.12 30.03
C THR A 113 3.05 -7.23 30.11
N SER A 114 3.05 -8.03 31.17
CA SER A 114 3.86 -9.25 31.24
C SER A 114 3.31 -10.33 30.31
N SER A 115 1.98 -10.45 30.20
CA SER A 115 1.32 -11.42 29.32
C SER A 115 1.44 -11.05 27.85
N ALA A 116 1.32 -9.80 27.40
CA ALA A 116 1.51 -9.42 25.99
C ALA A 116 2.96 -9.60 25.52
N THR A 117 3.93 -9.26 26.37
CA THR A 117 5.36 -9.52 26.10
C THR A 117 5.67 -11.02 26.18
N ALA A 118 5.04 -11.75 27.12
CA ALA A 118 5.03 -13.22 27.16
C ALA A 118 4.15 -13.85 26.07
N PHE A 119 3.26 -13.13 25.38
CA PHE A 119 2.42 -13.66 24.29
C PHE A 119 3.21 -13.66 22.99
N ILE A 120 4.06 -12.64 22.84
CA ILE A 120 5.07 -12.54 21.80
C ILE A 120 6.24 -13.50 22.12
N ALA A 121 6.63 -13.67 23.40
CA ALA A 121 7.74 -14.56 23.81
C ALA A 121 7.38 -16.06 23.98
N VAL A 122 6.18 -16.42 24.47
CA VAL A 122 5.70 -17.81 24.58
C VAL A 122 5.42 -18.40 23.20
N ASN A 123 5.09 -17.56 22.21
CA ASN A 123 5.03 -18.01 20.82
C ASN A 123 6.41 -18.26 20.19
N PHE A 124 7.51 -17.79 20.81
CA PHE A 124 8.87 -18.03 20.34
C PHE A 124 9.50 -19.31 20.91
N ALA A 125 9.07 -19.77 22.10
CA ALA A 125 9.76 -20.86 22.82
C ALA A 125 9.03 -22.22 22.82
N GLN A 126 7.73 -22.28 22.55
CA GLN A 126 6.99 -23.53 22.51
C GLN A 126 6.34 -23.71 21.15
N LEU A 127 6.88 -24.61 20.32
CA LEU A 127 6.11 -25.46 19.41
C LEU A 127 7.03 -26.46 18.67
N ASN A 128 7.46 -27.50 19.38
CA ASN A 128 7.65 -28.82 18.80
C ASN A 128 6.47 -29.67 19.30
N LEU A 129 5.55 -30.06 18.41
CA LEU A 129 4.87 -31.37 18.39
C LEU A 129 3.75 -31.39 17.33
N HIS A 130 3.65 -32.57 16.72
CA HIS A 130 2.83 -32.97 15.57
C HIS A 130 1.32 -32.93 15.81
N LEU A 131 0.56 -32.58 14.75
CA LEU A 131 -0.77 -33.12 14.46
C LEU A 131 -0.99 -33.17 12.92
N PRO A 132 -1.81 -34.11 12.40
CA PRO A 132 -1.72 -34.59 11.02
C PRO A 132 -2.55 -33.77 10.01
N GLU A 133 -2.02 -33.71 8.79
CA GLU A 133 -2.62 -33.12 7.60
C GLU A 133 -3.69 -34.04 6.99
N SER A 134 -4.96 -33.67 7.09
CA SER A 134 -5.90 -33.87 5.98
C SER A 134 -7.23 -33.18 6.29
N LEU A 135 -7.81 -32.54 5.25
CA LEU A 135 -9.11 -31.84 5.19
C LEU A 135 -9.14 -30.31 5.49
N SER A 136 -8.01 -29.65 5.76
CA SER A 136 -8.02 -28.22 6.15
C SER A 136 -8.09 -27.21 4.98
N THR A 137 -7.56 -27.50 3.79
CA THR A 137 -7.18 -26.42 2.84
C THR A 137 -8.35 -25.79 2.06
N ARG A 138 -9.44 -26.53 1.78
CA ARG A 138 -10.63 -25.98 1.08
C ARG A 138 -11.61 -25.30 2.05
N ALA A 139 -11.79 -25.86 3.24
CA ALA A 139 -12.62 -25.26 4.28
C ALA A 139 -11.98 -23.98 4.86
N CYS A 140 -10.65 -23.95 5.05
CA CYS A 140 -9.93 -22.74 5.48
C CYS A 140 -10.03 -21.60 4.45
N LYS A 141 -9.95 -21.88 3.14
CA LYS A 141 -10.09 -20.83 2.12
C LYS A 141 -11.49 -20.21 2.07
N ALA A 142 -12.54 -21.03 2.14
CA ALA A 142 -13.92 -20.54 2.17
C ALA A 142 -14.25 -19.77 3.46
N HIS A 143 -13.75 -20.26 4.60
CA HIS A 143 -13.93 -19.61 5.90
C HIS A 143 -13.14 -18.30 6.03
N ARG A 144 -11.93 -18.23 5.45
CA ARG A 144 -11.14 -16.99 5.31
C ARG A 144 -11.83 -15.94 4.43
N ALA A 145 -12.43 -16.34 3.31
CA ALA A 145 -13.19 -15.43 2.44
C ALA A 145 -14.41 -14.85 3.16
N ALA A 146 -15.15 -15.68 3.90
CA ALA A 146 -16.32 -15.28 4.68
C ALA A 146 -15.98 -14.45 5.95
N ARG A 147 -14.77 -14.56 6.49
CA ARG A 147 -14.28 -13.71 7.61
C ARG A 147 -13.62 -12.42 7.14
N ARG A 148 -12.89 -12.44 6.01
CA ARG A 148 -12.43 -11.23 5.32
C ARG A 148 -13.59 -10.28 5.05
N SER A 149 -14.73 -10.77 4.58
CA SER A 149 -15.91 -9.92 4.32
C SER A 149 -16.47 -9.25 5.58
N ARG A 150 -16.44 -9.92 6.75
CA ARG A 150 -16.91 -9.34 8.03
C ARG A 150 -15.94 -8.32 8.65
N VAL A 151 -14.62 -8.54 8.55
CA VAL A 151 -13.59 -7.67 9.15
C VAL A 151 -13.13 -6.56 8.20
N ASN A 152 -13.24 -6.74 6.88
CA ASN A 152 -12.80 -5.75 5.91
C ASN A 152 -13.86 -4.71 5.57
N GLY A 153 -15.12 -4.94 5.93
CA GLY A 153 -16.20 -4.40 5.12
C GLY A 153 -16.07 -4.95 3.69
N GLU A 154 -17.10 -4.83 2.88
CA GLU A 154 -17.11 -5.43 1.53
C GLU A 154 -16.19 -4.71 0.53
N ASP A 155 -15.33 -3.80 1.00
CA ASP A 155 -14.52 -2.92 0.15
C ASP A 155 -13.10 -3.43 -0.04
N GLU A 156 -12.78 -3.85 -1.27
CA GLU A 156 -11.48 -4.37 -1.68
C GLU A 156 -10.32 -3.37 -1.51
N THR A 157 -10.61 -2.08 -1.35
CA THR A 157 -9.58 -1.04 -1.14
C THR A 157 -9.03 -1.03 0.28
N VAL A 158 -9.71 -1.68 1.23
CA VAL A 158 -9.26 -1.72 2.62
C VAL A 158 -8.07 -2.66 2.76
N CYS A 159 -6.90 -2.09 3.06
CA CYS A 159 -5.70 -2.89 3.34
C CYS A 159 -5.72 -3.44 4.78
N SER A 160 -5.78 -4.77 4.89
CA SER A 160 -5.76 -5.49 6.17
C SER A 160 -4.44 -6.23 6.42
N GLU A 161 -3.40 -5.95 5.63
CA GLU A 161 -2.09 -6.61 5.74
C GLU A 161 -1.44 -6.36 7.12
N TRP A 162 -1.69 -5.20 7.73
CA TRP A 162 -1.17 -4.87 9.07
C TRP A 162 -1.71 -5.78 10.18
N LEU A 163 -2.85 -6.46 9.97
CA LEU A 163 -3.35 -7.49 10.91
C LEU A 163 -2.41 -8.70 11.00
N TRP A 164 -1.57 -8.88 9.99
CA TRP A 164 -0.64 -9.99 9.85
C TRP A 164 0.82 -9.54 9.98
N ALA A 165 1.06 -8.24 10.22
CA ALA A 165 2.38 -7.67 10.44
C ALA A 165 2.80 -7.89 11.89
N VAL A 166 3.49 -9.00 12.12
CA VAL A 166 3.75 -9.58 13.44
C VAL A 166 5.23 -9.63 13.76
N HIS A 167 6.07 -9.74 12.73
CA HIS A 167 7.50 -9.73 12.89
C HIS A 167 7.96 -8.27 12.99
N PRO A 168 8.90 -7.89 13.90
CA PRO A 168 9.33 -6.50 14.07
C PRO A 168 9.83 -5.80 12.79
N GLN A 169 10.22 -6.57 11.77
CA GLN A 169 10.66 -6.06 10.47
C GLN A 169 9.53 -5.94 9.43
N ASP A 170 8.33 -6.42 9.74
CA ASP A 170 7.20 -6.36 8.82
C ASP A 170 6.78 -4.90 8.58
N PRO A 171 6.42 -4.55 7.33
CA PRO A 171 5.87 -3.24 7.06
C PRO A 171 4.52 -3.12 7.78
N GLY A 172 4.46 -2.26 8.79
CA GLY A 172 3.20 -1.95 9.48
C GLY A 172 2.97 -2.65 10.82
N VAL A 173 4.04 -3.10 11.49
CA VAL A 173 3.95 -3.54 12.90
C VAL A 173 3.38 -2.43 13.78
N LEU A 174 2.48 -2.82 14.66
CA LEU A 174 1.90 -1.96 15.69
C LEU A 174 2.41 -2.38 17.05
N GLU A 175 2.57 -1.39 17.94
CA GLU A 175 2.77 -1.67 19.37
C GLU A 175 1.62 -2.54 19.91
N PRO A 176 1.87 -3.49 20.82
CA PRO A 176 0.85 -4.45 21.26
C PRO A 176 -0.46 -3.81 21.71
N GLU A 177 -0.41 -2.72 22.49
CA GLU A 177 -1.60 -2.02 22.96
C GLU A 177 -2.31 -1.29 21.81
N ALA A 178 -1.56 -0.77 20.84
CA ALA A 178 -2.13 -0.12 19.66
C ALA A 178 -2.80 -1.15 18.74
N TYR A 179 -2.18 -2.33 18.58
CA TYR A 179 -2.73 -3.45 17.83
C TYR A 179 -4.07 -3.90 18.43
N VAL A 180 -4.10 -4.20 19.73
CA VAL A 180 -5.32 -4.63 20.42
C VAL A 180 -6.42 -3.58 20.31
N ALA A 181 -6.09 -2.30 20.52
CA ALA A 181 -7.06 -1.21 20.39
C ALA A 181 -7.61 -1.10 18.95
N ALA A 182 -6.75 -1.15 17.94
CA ALA A 182 -7.16 -1.06 16.55
C ALA A 182 -8.03 -2.24 16.12
N VAL A 183 -7.68 -3.47 16.54
CA VAL A 183 -8.47 -4.68 16.27
C VAL A 183 -9.84 -4.59 16.94
N ARG A 184 -9.91 -4.19 18.22
CA ARG A 184 -11.18 -4.04 18.93
C ARG A 184 -12.08 -2.98 18.28
N LEU A 185 -11.53 -1.81 17.93
CA LEU A 185 -12.25 -0.76 17.20
C LEU A 185 -12.84 -1.30 15.89
N ARG A 186 -12.02 -2.03 15.13
CA ARG A 186 -12.42 -2.58 13.82
C ARG A 186 -13.50 -3.66 13.94
N LEU A 187 -13.42 -4.51 14.96
CA LEU A 187 -14.42 -5.54 15.25
C LEU A 187 -15.68 -4.98 15.92
N GLY A 188 -15.68 -3.71 16.32
CA GLY A 188 -16.73 -3.15 17.17
C GLY A 188 -16.80 -3.81 18.55
N ALA A 189 -15.67 -4.37 19.02
CA ALA A 189 -15.58 -4.91 20.37
C ALA A 189 -15.47 -3.74 21.36
N GLY A 190 -16.43 -3.66 22.29
CA GLY A 190 -16.49 -2.58 23.28
C GLY A 190 -15.24 -2.50 24.15
N PHE A 191 -14.89 -1.30 24.61
CA PHE A 191 -13.83 -0.98 25.55
C PHE A 191 -14.35 -0.78 26.98
N ALA A 192 -15.67 -0.64 27.12
CA ALA A 192 -16.39 -0.51 28.36
C ALA A 192 -17.76 -1.19 28.21
N THR A 193 -18.40 -1.53 29.33
CA THR A 193 -19.79 -2.02 29.36
C THR A 193 -20.79 -0.87 29.26
N GLU A 194 -20.40 0.30 29.76
CA GLU A 194 -21.23 1.50 29.82
C GLU A 194 -20.52 2.70 29.17
N PRO A 195 -21.26 3.72 28.70
CA PRO A 195 -20.67 4.94 28.20
C PRO A 195 -19.80 5.62 29.26
N LEU A 196 -18.65 6.15 28.85
CA LEU A 196 -17.67 6.77 29.75
C LEU A 196 -17.56 8.28 29.48
N PRO A 197 -17.15 9.10 30.47
CA PRO A 197 -16.77 10.49 30.20
C PRO A 197 -15.49 10.55 29.36
N CYS A 198 -15.55 11.24 28.22
CA CYS A 198 -14.40 11.42 27.35
C CYS A 198 -13.39 12.37 27.99
N ARG A 199 -12.13 11.93 28.14
CA ARG A 199 -11.07 12.74 28.72
C ARG A 199 -10.75 13.99 27.90
N ALA A 200 -10.86 13.88 26.57
CA ALA A 200 -10.48 14.92 25.61
C ALA A 200 -11.50 16.07 25.55
N CYS A 201 -12.78 15.79 25.29
CA CYS A 201 -13.81 16.84 25.14
C CYS A 201 -14.81 16.93 26.30
N LYS A 202 -14.72 16.05 27.30
CA LYS A 202 -15.69 15.92 28.41
C LYS A 202 -17.10 15.45 28.02
N GLY A 203 -17.33 15.13 26.74
CA GLY A 203 -18.56 14.51 26.25
C GLY A 203 -18.65 13.01 26.60
N VAL A 204 -19.60 12.31 25.99
CA VAL A 204 -19.80 10.87 26.19
C VAL A 204 -18.99 10.07 25.17
N LEU A 205 -18.11 9.20 25.66
CA LEU A 205 -17.39 8.18 24.90
C LEU A 205 -18.27 6.93 24.85
N ASP A 206 -18.67 6.53 23.64
CA ASP A 206 -19.44 5.30 23.46
C ASP A 206 -18.62 4.07 23.84
N PRO A 207 -19.27 2.98 24.30
CA PRO A 207 -18.59 1.73 24.63
C PRO A 207 -17.67 1.21 23.53
N ASN A 208 -17.98 1.45 22.25
CA ASN A 208 -17.19 0.96 21.12
C ASN A 208 -16.05 1.92 20.70
N GLY A 209 -15.88 3.05 21.37
CA GLY A 209 -14.81 4.01 21.10
C GLY A 209 -14.93 4.80 19.80
N ARG A 210 -16.09 4.81 19.14
CA ARG A 210 -16.32 5.51 17.86
C ARG A 210 -16.18 7.03 17.99
N HIS A 211 -16.63 7.59 19.10
CA HIS A 211 -16.48 9.00 19.46
C HIS A 211 -15.02 9.43 19.43
N ALA A 212 -14.10 8.56 19.89
CA ALA A 212 -12.69 8.87 19.93
C ALA A 212 -12.11 9.19 18.55
N LEU A 213 -12.61 8.53 17.49
CA LEU A 213 -12.18 8.72 16.10
C LEU A 213 -12.49 10.12 15.52
N CYS A 214 -13.27 10.94 16.26
CA CYS A 214 -13.61 12.30 15.92
C CYS A 214 -13.16 13.35 16.97
N CYS A 215 -12.66 12.92 18.13
CA CYS A 215 -12.60 13.77 19.33
C CYS A 215 -11.18 14.15 19.79
N ALA A 216 -10.14 13.43 19.35
CA ALA A 216 -8.76 13.70 19.75
C ALA A 216 -7.97 14.43 18.65
N PRO A 217 -8.00 15.79 18.58
CA PRO A 217 -7.37 16.54 17.50
C PRO A 217 -5.84 16.37 17.48
N GLY A 218 -5.17 16.35 18.63
CA GLY A 218 -3.71 16.16 18.70
C GLY A 218 -3.26 14.83 18.08
N GLU A 219 -3.85 13.72 18.53
CA GLU A 219 -3.57 12.38 17.97
C GLU A 219 -4.06 12.24 16.53
N SER A 220 -5.16 12.93 16.16
CA SER A 220 -5.62 12.99 14.78
C SER A 220 -4.58 13.62 13.86
N THR A 221 -4.00 14.76 14.26
CA THR A 221 -2.95 15.47 13.50
C THR A 221 -1.66 14.66 13.44
N LYS A 222 -1.25 14.04 14.55
CA LYS A 222 -0.08 13.16 14.57
C LYS A 222 -0.26 12.00 13.59
N GLY A 223 -1.38 11.29 13.67
CA GLY A 223 -1.67 10.18 12.78
C GLY A 223 -1.89 10.58 11.32
N HIS A 224 -2.39 11.79 11.04
CA HIS A 224 -2.38 12.37 9.70
C HIS A 224 -0.95 12.48 9.16
N ASN A 225 -0.05 13.06 9.95
CA ASN A 225 1.35 13.22 9.57
C ASN A 225 2.03 11.87 9.34
N ASP A 226 1.75 10.86 10.17
CA ASP A 226 2.24 9.50 9.97
C ASP A 226 1.78 8.94 8.61
N VAL A 227 0.49 9.09 8.27
CA VAL A 227 -0.03 8.66 6.95
C VAL A 227 0.62 9.44 5.81
N ARG A 228 0.78 10.76 5.94
CA ARG A 228 1.50 11.59 4.97
C ARG A 228 2.91 11.07 4.77
N ASP A 229 3.65 10.78 5.84
CA ASP A 229 5.03 10.33 5.74
C ASP A 229 5.12 8.95 5.06
N GLU A 230 4.18 8.04 5.32
CA GLU A 230 4.08 6.76 4.63
C GLU A 230 3.76 6.89 3.13
N VAL A 231 2.92 7.85 2.75
CA VAL A 231 2.68 8.19 1.34
C VAL A 231 3.94 8.81 0.73
N PHE A 232 4.61 9.71 1.46
CA PHE A 232 5.80 10.41 1.00
C PHE A 232 6.94 9.44 0.70
N ASP A 233 7.10 8.38 1.49
CA ASP A 233 8.06 7.31 1.21
C ASP A 233 7.84 6.68 -0.17
N LEU A 234 6.59 6.39 -0.55
CA LEU A 234 6.28 5.89 -1.90
C LEU A 234 6.53 6.96 -2.97
N VAL A 235 6.11 8.21 -2.70
CA VAL A 235 6.32 9.34 -3.60
C VAL A 235 7.80 9.54 -3.88
N ARG A 236 8.69 9.43 -2.89
CA ARG A 236 10.14 9.56 -3.05
C ARG A 236 10.73 8.53 -4.01
N MET A 237 10.16 7.34 -4.07
CA MET A 237 10.58 6.31 -5.03
C MET A 237 10.17 6.65 -6.46
N ALA A 238 9.04 7.34 -6.63
CA ALA A 238 8.49 7.77 -7.90
C ALA A 238 9.06 9.12 -8.38
N ASP A 239 9.42 9.98 -7.44
CA ASP A 239 9.81 11.37 -7.65
C ASP A 239 10.84 11.82 -6.60
N ALA A 240 12.08 12.00 -7.05
CA ALA A 240 13.18 12.49 -6.21
C ALA A 240 13.10 14.00 -5.92
N THR A 241 12.25 14.76 -6.61
CA THR A 241 12.08 16.22 -6.42
C THR A 241 10.83 16.60 -5.64
N ALA A 242 9.92 15.66 -5.36
CA ALA A 242 8.84 15.86 -4.40
C ALA A 242 9.26 16.52 -3.07
N GLU A 243 8.34 17.22 -2.42
CA GLU A 243 8.60 17.95 -1.18
C GLU A 243 7.42 17.82 -0.23
N LYS A 244 7.65 17.98 1.07
CA LYS A 244 6.59 17.99 2.08
C LYS A 244 6.25 19.43 2.45
N GLU A 245 4.96 19.70 2.64
CA GLU A 245 4.47 20.93 3.27
C GLU A 245 4.91 22.23 2.59
N VAL A 246 4.94 22.24 1.25
CA VAL A 246 5.46 23.35 0.45
C VAL A 246 4.60 24.61 0.62
N LEU A 247 5.28 25.74 0.87
CA LEU A 247 4.70 27.08 0.93
C LEU A 247 4.88 27.82 -0.40
N GLY A 248 4.14 28.91 -0.58
CA GLY A 248 4.39 29.83 -1.70
C GLY A 248 4.05 29.29 -3.08
N LEU A 249 3.18 28.27 -3.19
CA LEU A 249 2.72 27.77 -4.50
C LEU A 249 1.90 28.79 -5.29
N LEU A 250 1.39 29.83 -4.63
CA LEU A 250 0.69 30.94 -5.24
C LEU A 250 1.25 32.25 -4.72
N GLU A 251 1.65 33.14 -5.62
CA GLU A 251 2.10 34.49 -5.26
C GLU A 251 0.99 35.29 -4.57
N THR A 252 -0.26 35.09 -4.99
CA THR A 252 -1.45 35.75 -4.42
C THR A 252 -1.80 35.26 -3.01
N ALA A 253 -1.22 34.14 -2.57
CA ALA A 253 -1.48 33.54 -1.26
C ALA A 253 -0.23 32.80 -0.75
N PRO A 254 0.85 33.52 -0.39
CA PRO A 254 2.15 32.90 -0.10
C PRO A 254 2.14 32.02 1.17
N GLY A 255 1.25 32.32 2.11
CA GLY A 255 1.05 31.51 3.33
C GLY A 255 0.18 30.26 3.14
N LEU A 256 -0.37 30.04 1.94
CA LEU A 256 -1.21 28.88 1.67
C LEU A 256 -0.35 27.60 1.58
N ARG A 257 -0.82 26.52 2.19
CA ARG A 257 -0.20 25.18 2.15
C ARG A 257 -1.17 24.18 1.55
N PRO A 258 -1.42 24.23 0.23
CA PRO A 258 -2.39 23.35 -0.41
C PRO A 258 -1.88 21.91 -0.57
N ALA A 259 -0.61 21.64 -0.27
CA ALA A 259 0.00 20.32 -0.43
C ALA A 259 0.65 19.86 0.88
N ASP A 260 0.21 18.73 1.40
CA ASP A 260 1.01 17.96 2.36
C ASP A 260 2.24 17.38 1.65
N ILE A 261 2.08 16.98 0.38
CA ILE A 261 3.13 16.46 -0.49
C ILE A 261 2.98 17.08 -1.88
N LEU A 262 4.04 17.71 -2.40
CA LEU A 262 4.12 18.20 -3.77
C LEU A 262 4.91 17.19 -4.62
N THR A 263 4.43 16.79 -5.80
CA THR A 263 5.15 15.81 -6.66
C THR A 263 4.76 15.89 -8.14
N ASN A 264 5.69 15.55 -9.04
CA ASN A 264 5.46 15.42 -10.48
C ASN A 264 5.10 13.99 -10.93
N ALA A 265 5.00 13.03 -10.01
CA ALA A 265 4.82 11.62 -10.39
C ALA A 265 3.37 11.19 -10.64
N VAL A 266 2.38 11.95 -10.14
CA VAL A 266 0.97 11.54 -10.24
C VAL A 266 0.39 11.90 -11.61
N SER A 267 0.46 13.18 -12.01
CA SER A 267 -0.16 13.65 -13.24
C SER A 267 0.92 14.01 -14.28
N PRO A 268 0.98 13.32 -15.45
CA PRO A 268 1.95 13.65 -16.48
C PRO A 268 1.81 15.12 -16.94
N GLY A 269 2.91 15.86 -16.90
CA GLY A 269 2.96 17.26 -17.33
C GLY A 269 2.44 18.29 -16.31
N LEU A 270 2.03 17.85 -15.12
CA LEU A 270 1.61 18.75 -14.03
C LEU A 270 2.32 18.37 -12.72
N THR A 271 2.47 19.35 -11.84
CA THR A 271 2.82 19.09 -10.45
C THR A 271 1.55 18.83 -9.65
N SER A 272 1.48 17.76 -8.88
CA SER A 272 0.35 17.42 -8.03
C SER A 272 0.59 17.88 -6.59
N ALA A 273 -0.30 18.72 -6.08
CA ALA A 273 -0.44 19.07 -4.68
C ALA A 273 -1.35 18.04 -3.99
N LEU A 274 -0.74 17.08 -3.30
CA LEU A 274 -1.43 15.99 -2.61
C LEU A 274 -1.73 16.41 -1.17
N ASP A 275 -2.99 16.26 -0.75
CA ASP A 275 -3.46 16.65 0.58
C ASP A 275 -4.18 15.47 1.28
N VAL A 276 -3.60 14.97 2.37
CA VAL A 276 -4.05 13.77 3.10
C VAL A 276 -5.30 14.09 3.92
N GLY A 277 -6.28 13.20 3.89
CA GLY A 277 -7.51 13.28 4.67
C GLY A 277 -7.89 11.91 5.22
N ILE A 278 -8.24 11.85 6.50
CA ILE A 278 -8.74 10.65 7.14
C ILE A 278 -10.12 10.95 7.70
N ALA A 279 -11.14 10.23 7.23
CA ALA A 279 -12.53 10.50 7.52
C ALA A 279 -13.17 9.39 8.36
N ALA A 280 -13.88 9.76 9.42
CA ALA A 280 -14.68 8.81 10.20
C ALA A 280 -16.13 8.81 9.71
N PRO A 281 -16.78 7.63 9.55
CA PRO A 281 -18.18 7.55 9.14
C PRO A 281 -19.16 8.10 10.19
N HIS A 282 -18.72 8.25 11.43
CA HIS A 282 -19.53 8.78 12.52
C HIS A 282 -19.35 10.29 12.74
N ALA A 283 -18.52 10.97 11.92
CA ALA A 283 -18.38 12.41 11.99
C ALA A 283 -19.67 13.10 11.51
N SER A 284 -20.01 14.26 12.10
CA SER A 284 -21.27 14.98 11.84
C SER A 284 -21.53 15.32 10.36
N HIS A 285 -20.47 15.39 9.55
CA HIS A 285 -20.53 15.72 8.12
C HIS A 285 -20.12 14.54 7.22
N ALA A 286 -20.15 13.31 7.72
CA ALA A 286 -19.71 12.14 6.95
C ALA A 286 -20.65 11.82 5.78
N GLY A 287 -21.95 12.13 5.88
CA GLY A 287 -22.93 11.74 4.88
C GLY A 287 -23.02 10.22 4.70
N ALA A 288 -23.49 9.77 3.52
CA ALA A 288 -23.53 8.34 3.18
C ALA A 288 -22.14 7.75 2.92
N ASP A 289 -21.21 8.58 2.41
CA ASP A 289 -19.83 8.20 2.15
C ASP A 289 -18.86 9.23 2.77
N CYS A 290 -18.23 8.83 3.87
CA CYS A 290 -17.29 9.68 4.60
C CYS A 290 -16.06 10.09 3.79
N THR A 291 -15.58 9.25 2.85
CA THR A 291 -14.42 9.56 2.03
C THR A 291 -14.77 10.55 0.93
N GLU A 292 -15.94 10.38 0.29
CA GLU A 292 -16.40 11.36 -0.69
C GLU A 292 -16.71 12.71 -0.03
N ALA A 293 -17.40 12.71 1.11
CA ALA A 293 -17.69 13.93 1.86
C ALA A 293 -16.40 14.67 2.28
N MET A 294 -15.35 13.95 2.66
CA MET A 294 -14.05 14.55 2.97
C MET A 294 -13.37 15.12 1.73
N ARG A 295 -13.38 14.40 0.60
CA ARG A 295 -12.83 14.91 -0.67
C ARG A 295 -13.51 16.19 -1.11
N VAL A 296 -14.85 16.22 -1.08
CA VAL A 296 -15.65 17.40 -1.42
C VAL A 296 -15.31 18.58 -0.50
N ARG A 297 -15.24 18.37 0.82
CA ARG A 297 -14.85 19.42 1.77
C ARG A 297 -13.45 19.95 1.47
N LYS A 298 -12.46 19.08 1.28
CA LYS A 298 -11.08 19.47 0.95
C LYS A 298 -11.02 20.27 -0.35
N ARG A 299 -11.77 19.90 -1.38
CA ARG A 299 -11.86 20.70 -2.62
C ARG A 299 -12.56 22.04 -2.40
N ALA A 300 -13.63 22.08 -1.61
CA ALA A 300 -14.35 23.30 -1.28
C ALA A 300 -13.45 24.30 -0.53
N THR A 301 -12.61 23.84 0.39
CA THR A 301 -11.62 24.66 1.11
C THR A 301 -10.72 25.44 0.15
N TYR A 302 -10.27 24.79 -0.93
CA TYR A 302 -9.37 25.39 -1.92
C TYR A 302 -10.07 25.90 -3.18
N ALA A 303 -11.41 25.87 -3.25
CA ALA A 303 -12.17 26.13 -4.48
C ALA A 303 -11.78 27.45 -5.16
N ARG A 304 -11.57 28.51 -4.37
CA ARG A 304 -11.18 29.84 -4.87
C ARG A 304 -9.78 29.90 -5.48
N PHE A 305 -8.92 28.93 -5.17
CA PHE A 305 -7.52 28.87 -5.60
C PHE A 305 -7.26 27.83 -6.69
N LEU A 306 -8.20 26.93 -6.97
CA LEU A 306 -7.98 25.80 -7.90
C LEU A 306 -7.59 26.26 -9.31
N LEU A 307 -8.21 27.32 -9.83
CA LEU A 307 -7.88 27.85 -11.15
C LEU A 307 -6.50 28.50 -11.17
N ALA A 308 -6.12 29.21 -10.10
CA ALA A 308 -4.80 29.81 -9.97
C ALA A 308 -3.71 28.73 -9.85
N LEU A 309 -3.93 27.70 -9.02
CA LEU A 309 -3.01 26.56 -8.91
C LEU A 309 -2.80 25.90 -10.27
N LEU A 310 -3.88 25.66 -11.02
CA LEU A 310 -3.79 25.05 -12.34
C LEU A 310 -3.04 25.93 -13.35
N ALA A 311 -3.19 27.25 -13.28
CA ALA A 311 -2.45 28.20 -14.11
C ALA A 311 -0.93 28.13 -13.83
N GLU A 312 -0.54 27.87 -12.58
CA GLU A 312 0.85 27.59 -12.18
C GLU A 312 1.30 26.15 -12.49
N GLY A 313 0.49 25.37 -13.22
CA GLY A 313 0.79 23.96 -13.52
C GLY A 313 0.63 23.01 -12.33
N VAL A 314 -0.03 23.45 -11.25
CA VAL A 314 -0.26 22.67 -10.04
C VAL A 314 -1.70 22.15 -9.97
N GLU A 315 -1.86 20.83 -9.98
CA GLU A 315 -3.14 20.16 -9.75
C GLU A 315 -3.32 19.83 -8.25
N TYR A 316 -4.37 20.36 -7.63
CA TYR A 316 -4.75 19.96 -6.27
C TYR A 316 -5.54 18.65 -6.25
N ARG A 317 -5.05 17.68 -5.48
CA ARG A 317 -5.62 16.32 -5.40
C ARG A 317 -5.65 15.79 -3.96
N PRO A 318 -6.84 15.76 -3.32
CA PRO A 318 -7.00 15.13 -2.01
C PRO A 318 -6.72 13.63 -2.06
N LEU A 319 -5.94 13.14 -1.11
CA LEU A 319 -5.76 11.72 -0.82
C LEU A 319 -6.57 11.38 0.42
N VAL A 320 -7.65 10.63 0.27
CA VAL A 320 -8.64 10.41 1.32
C VAL A 320 -8.76 8.93 1.64
N TRP A 321 -8.70 8.64 2.95
CA TRP A 321 -9.02 7.33 3.51
C TRP A 321 -10.15 7.45 4.52
N SER A 322 -10.88 6.36 4.73
CA SER A 322 -11.68 6.22 5.95
C SER A 322 -10.77 5.94 7.16
N CYS A 323 -11.27 6.12 8.37
CA CYS A 323 -10.58 5.72 9.60
C CYS A 323 -10.39 4.19 9.72
N TRP A 324 -10.94 3.42 8.77
CA TRP A 324 -10.78 1.97 8.67
C TRP A 324 -9.81 1.55 7.56
N GLY A 325 -9.28 2.52 6.80
CA GLY A 325 -8.32 2.29 5.72
C GLY A 325 -8.91 2.13 4.33
N ARG A 326 -10.23 2.36 4.14
CA ARG A 326 -10.86 2.37 2.81
C ARG A 326 -10.36 3.56 2.02
N GLU A 327 -9.87 3.35 0.80
CA GLU A 327 -9.37 4.40 -0.07
C GLU A 327 -10.53 5.07 -0.83
N HIS A 328 -10.47 6.38 -1.02
CA HIS A 328 -11.28 7.02 -2.06
C HIS A 328 -10.77 6.62 -3.45
N PRO A 329 -11.62 6.46 -4.50
CA PRO A 329 -11.18 6.12 -5.85
C PRO A 329 -10.03 6.99 -6.40
N ASP A 330 -10.08 8.31 -6.20
CA ASP A 330 -8.98 9.23 -6.60
C ASP A 330 -7.65 8.90 -5.90
N THR A 331 -7.72 8.42 -4.65
CA THR A 331 -6.56 8.00 -3.86
C THR A 331 -6.00 6.69 -4.38
N THR A 332 -6.86 5.72 -4.66
CA THR A 332 -6.51 4.46 -5.33
C THR A 332 -5.77 4.72 -6.64
N ALA A 333 -6.29 5.64 -7.46
CA ALA A 333 -5.69 6.01 -8.74
C ALA A 333 -4.31 6.68 -8.55
N ALA A 334 -4.20 7.62 -7.61
CA ALA A 334 -2.94 8.29 -7.31
C ALA A 334 -1.86 7.32 -6.81
N LEU A 335 -2.17 6.48 -5.81
CA LEU A 335 -1.23 5.48 -5.28
C LEU A 335 -0.80 4.47 -6.35
N THR A 336 -1.73 4.02 -7.19
CA THR A 336 -1.42 3.11 -8.30
C THR A 336 -0.44 3.74 -9.27
N GLN A 337 -0.65 5.01 -9.62
CA GLN A 337 0.21 5.75 -10.53
C GLN A 337 1.59 6.02 -9.92
N LEU A 338 1.67 6.39 -8.64
CA LEU A 338 2.93 6.53 -7.91
C LEU A 338 3.71 5.22 -7.90
N ALA A 339 3.06 4.10 -7.58
CA ALA A 339 3.70 2.78 -7.60
C ALA A 339 4.21 2.40 -9.00
N ARG A 340 3.45 2.71 -10.05
CA ARG A 340 3.89 2.49 -11.45
C ARG A 340 5.13 3.31 -11.79
N GLN A 341 5.17 4.59 -11.42
CA GLN A 341 6.34 5.43 -11.64
C GLN A 341 7.54 4.94 -10.83
N ALA A 342 7.34 4.58 -9.56
CA ALA A 342 8.39 4.03 -8.71
C ALA A 342 8.97 2.73 -9.29
N ALA A 343 8.11 1.84 -9.80
CA ALA A 343 8.54 0.60 -10.45
C ALA A 343 9.38 0.89 -11.71
N ARG A 344 8.89 1.77 -12.59
CA ARG A 344 9.62 2.20 -13.79
C ARG A 344 11.01 2.75 -13.48
N ARG A 345 11.11 3.66 -12.51
CA ARG A 345 12.39 4.26 -12.10
C ARG A 345 13.37 3.25 -11.52
N ARG A 346 12.87 2.18 -10.90
CA ARG A 346 13.67 1.10 -10.33
C ARG A 346 13.98 -0.02 -11.32
N GLY A 347 13.53 0.09 -12.58
CA GLY A 347 13.66 -0.98 -13.56
C GLY A 347 12.82 -2.23 -13.23
N ALA A 348 11.81 -2.11 -12.35
CA ALA A 348 10.93 -3.21 -11.99
C ALA A 348 9.76 -3.31 -12.98
N SER A 349 9.45 -4.54 -13.42
CA SER A 349 8.35 -4.82 -14.35
C SER A 349 6.97 -4.82 -13.68
N ASP A 350 6.89 -5.06 -12.37
CA ASP A 350 5.64 -5.11 -11.61
C ASP A 350 5.63 -4.09 -10.46
N PHE A 351 4.60 -3.23 -10.46
CA PHE A 351 4.40 -2.21 -9.43
C PHE A 351 3.59 -2.71 -8.22
N ARG A 352 2.87 -3.83 -8.37
CA ARG A 352 1.95 -4.34 -7.34
C ARG A 352 2.64 -4.63 -6.00
N PRO A 353 3.88 -5.17 -5.94
CA PRO A 353 4.58 -5.34 -4.66
C PRO A 353 4.85 -4.02 -3.92
N LEU A 354 5.20 -2.95 -4.65
CA LEU A 354 5.41 -1.62 -4.07
C LEU A 354 4.10 -1.04 -3.55
N LEU A 355 3.03 -1.14 -4.35
CA LEU A 355 1.70 -0.67 -3.96
C LEU A 355 1.19 -1.41 -2.71
N ARG A 356 1.31 -2.74 -2.67
CA ARG A 356 0.90 -3.56 -1.51
C ARG A 356 1.66 -3.15 -0.26
N ARG A 357 2.99 -2.96 -0.36
CA ARG A 357 3.82 -2.54 0.77
C ARG A 357 3.42 -1.15 1.28
N ALA A 358 3.22 -0.19 0.38
CA ALA A 358 2.78 1.16 0.75
C ALA A 358 1.42 1.13 1.46
N ARG A 359 0.45 0.39 0.89
CA ARG A 359 -0.87 0.21 1.51
C ARG A 359 -0.82 -0.45 2.89
N ALA A 360 0.07 -1.42 3.10
CA ALA A 360 0.26 -2.06 4.41
C ALA A 360 0.74 -1.04 5.46
N ARG A 361 1.76 -0.23 5.11
CA ARG A 361 2.29 0.80 6.02
C ARG A 361 1.28 1.92 6.29
N ILE A 362 0.57 2.39 5.26
CA ILE A 362 -0.52 3.37 5.40
C ILE A 362 -1.64 2.82 6.29
N GLY A 363 -2.06 1.56 6.06
CA GLY A 363 -3.08 0.90 6.88
C GLY A 363 -2.68 0.81 8.35
N ALA A 364 -1.41 0.47 8.63
CA ALA A 364 -0.86 0.48 9.98
C ALA A 364 -0.83 1.89 10.59
N ALA A 365 -0.44 2.93 9.83
CA ALA A 365 -0.47 4.31 10.31
C ALA A 365 -1.91 4.76 10.69
N ILE A 366 -2.92 4.38 9.88
CA ILE A 366 -4.33 4.64 10.19
C ILE A 366 -4.78 3.89 11.45
N ALA A 367 -4.39 2.62 11.60
CA ALA A 367 -4.70 1.82 12.79
C ALA A 367 -4.04 2.41 14.05
N ARG A 368 -2.78 2.83 13.96
CA ARG A 368 -2.04 3.51 15.03
C ARG A 368 -2.70 4.82 15.42
N ARG A 369 -3.14 5.61 14.43
CA ARG A 369 -3.92 6.84 14.64
C ARG A 369 -5.19 6.54 15.44
N ALA A 370 -5.98 5.56 15.02
CA ALA A 370 -7.23 5.19 15.68
C ALA A 370 -7.00 4.78 17.14
N ALA A 371 -5.98 3.96 17.40
CA ALA A 371 -5.60 3.55 18.74
C ALA A 371 -5.11 4.73 19.62
N GLY A 372 -4.30 5.64 19.06
CA GLY A 372 -3.85 6.85 19.74
C GLY A 372 -5.02 7.74 20.15
N MET A 373 -5.94 8.00 19.21
CA MET A 373 -7.15 8.78 19.46
C MET A 373 -8.03 8.16 20.56
N LEU A 374 -8.21 6.83 20.54
CA LEU A 374 -8.92 6.12 21.60
C LEU A 374 -8.24 6.31 22.95
N ARG A 375 -6.93 6.07 23.04
CA ARG A 375 -6.16 6.24 24.26
C ARG A 375 -6.23 7.67 24.80
N ALA A 376 -6.24 8.67 23.92
CA ALA A 376 -6.39 10.07 24.30
C ALA A 376 -7.77 10.35 24.95
N CYS A 377 -8.83 9.69 24.47
CA CYS A 377 -10.20 9.88 24.92
C CYS A 377 -10.57 9.04 26.15
N MET A 378 -9.97 7.87 26.34
CA MET A 378 -10.26 7.00 27.49
C MET A 378 -9.89 7.70 28.82
N PRO A 379 -10.70 7.55 29.88
CA PRO A 379 -10.33 7.96 31.23
C PRO A 379 -9.00 7.32 31.64
N THR A 380 -8.18 8.05 32.40
CA THR A 380 -7.11 7.39 33.15
C THR A 380 -7.77 6.44 34.12
N GLN A 381 -7.54 5.14 33.98
CA GLN A 381 -7.82 4.21 35.06
C GLN A 381 -7.05 4.75 36.27
N HIS A 382 -7.77 5.20 37.30
CA HIS A 382 -7.13 5.46 38.58
C HIS A 382 -6.49 4.14 38.97
N ARG A 383 -5.15 4.12 39.04
CA ARG A 383 -4.44 3.04 39.70
C ARG A 383 -4.81 3.20 41.18
N GLU A 384 -5.86 2.51 41.60
CA GLU A 384 -6.13 2.28 43.02
C GLU A 384 -5.03 1.41 43.63
#